data_AF-A0AAW6RBX8-F1
#
_entry.id   AF-A0AAW6RBX8-F1
#
_cell.length_a   1.000
_cell.length_b   1.000
_cell.length_c   1.000
_cell.angle_alpha   90.00
_cell.angle_beta   90.00
_cell.angle_gamma   90.00
#
_symmetry.space_group_name_H-M   'P 1'
#
loop_
_entity.id
_entity.type
_entity.pdbx_description
1 polymer ?
#
loop_
_entity_poly.entity_id
_entity_poly.type
_entity_poly.pdbx_seq_one_letter_code
_entity_poly.pdbx_strand_id
1 'polypeptide(L)'
;MSTQIPADAVLVDTDGDGLVDAALADIDGDGTTDAVLDTDGDGSADSVAYDTNSDGAIDLIEADSDGDGYTDIAVADTDCDGTFDTAVDDEGNVSVGDFGSIDGSDAV
;
A
#
# COMPACT_ATOMS: atom_id res chain seq x y z
N MET A 1 -19.88 7.81 19.90
CA MET A 1 -18.59 7.16 19.64
C MET A 1 -18.04 7.91 18.44
N SER A 2 -17.16 8.88 18.66
CA SER A 2 -16.56 9.63 17.54
C SER A 2 -15.41 8.78 17.01
N THR A 3 -15.56 8.24 15.82
CA THR A 3 -14.44 7.67 15.07
C THR A 3 -13.53 8.86 14.75
N GLN A 4 -12.40 8.93 15.44
CA GLN A 4 -11.40 9.96 15.20
C GLN A 4 -10.64 9.54 13.96
N ILE A 5 -11.13 9.97 12.80
CA ILE A 5 -10.31 9.99 11.59
C ILE A 5 -9.14 10.92 11.94
N PRO A 6 -7.87 10.46 11.90
CA PRO A 6 -6.74 11.36 12.12
C PRO A 6 -6.82 12.50 11.11
N ALA A 7 -6.41 13.71 11.52
CA ALA A 7 -6.65 14.93 10.73
C ALA A 7 -5.99 14.90 9.33
N ASP A 8 -5.09 13.95 9.10
CA ASP A 8 -4.34 13.75 7.85
C ASP A 8 -4.74 12.45 7.11
N ALA A 9 -5.85 11.81 7.49
CA ALA A 9 -6.42 10.71 6.71
C ALA A 9 -7.42 11.22 5.66
N VAL A 10 -7.07 11.08 4.39
CA VAL A 10 -7.96 11.30 3.25
C VAL A 10 -8.62 9.98 2.91
N LEU A 11 -9.92 9.86 3.21
CA LEU A 11 -10.74 8.74 2.75
C LEU A 11 -11.47 9.16 1.47
N VAL A 12 -11.34 8.35 0.44
CA VAL A 12 -11.95 8.52 -0.87
C VAL A 12 -12.89 7.36 -1.07
N ASP A 13 -14.18 7.69 -1.15
CA ASP A 13 -15.24 6.81 -1.64
C ASP A 13 -15.47 7.22 -3.10
N THR A 14 -15.01 6.40 -4.03
CA THR A 14 -15.01 6.63 -5.48
C THR A 14 -16.34 6.19 -6.11
N ASP A 15 -16.97 5.14 -5.58
CA ASP A 15 -18.18 4.54 -6.15
C ASP A 15 -19.49 4.97 -5.44
N GLY A 16 -19.38 5.55 -4.25
CA GLY A 16 -20.46 6.15 -3.47
C GLY A 16 -21.27 5.15 -2.66
N ASP A 17 -20.75 3.95 -2.38
CA ASP A 17 -21.42 2.92 -1.63
C ASP A 17 -21.37 3.10 -0.09
N GLY A 18 -20.51 4.02 0.38
CA GLY A 18 -20.29 4.35 1.78
C GLY A 18 -19.19 3.54 2.48
N LEU A 19 -18.43 2.74 1.74
CA LEU A 19 -17.15 2.15 2.11
C LEU A 19 -16.01 3.00 1.52
N VAL A 20 -14.79 2.73 1.97
CA VAL A 20 -13.64 3.59 1.63
C VAL A 20 -12.86 2.90 0.53
N ASP A 21 -12.93 3.43 -0.69
CA ASP A 21 -12.22 2.84 -1.81
C ASP A 21 -10.72 3.14 -1.79
N ALA A 22 -10.31 4.28 -1.22
CA ALA A 22 -8.91 4.59 -1.00
C ALA A 22 -8.75 5.42 0.28
N ALA A 23 -7.77 5.08 1.10
CA ALA A 23 -7.37 5.89 2.24
C ALA A 23 -5.91 6.31 2.08
N LEU A 24 -5.61 7.59 2.28
CA LEU A 24 -4.25 8.08 2.45
C LEU A 24 -4.14 8.56 3.89
N ALA A 25 -3.42 7.87 4.75
CA ALA A 25 -3.34 8.16 6.17
C ALA A 25 -1.99 7.72 6.74
N ASP A 26 -1.49 8.44 7.73
CA ASP A 26 -0.42 7.95 8.62
C ASP A 26 -1.00 6.84 9.53
N ILE A 27 -0.94 5.57 9.10
CA ILE A 27 -1.52 4.42 9.80
C ILE A 27 -0.55 3.90 10.86
N ASP A 28 0.75 3.91 10.57
CA ASP A 28 1.78 3.40 11.48
C ASP A 28 2.29 4.46 12.47
N GLY A 29 1.98 5.74 12.25
CA GLY A 29 2.32 6.85 13.12
C GLY A 29 3.77 7.31 12.98
N ASP A 30 4.43 7.00 11.86
CA ASP A 30 5.80 7.39 11.59
C ASP A 30 5.93 8.85 11.07
N GLY A 31 4.79 9.47 10.72
CA GLY A 31 4.69 10.85 10.24
C GLY A 31 4.68 11.00 8.73
N THR A 32 4.58 9.90 7.98
CA THR A 32 4.37 9.86 6.54
C THR A 32 2.92 9.55 6.19
N THR A 33 2.61 9.42 4.90
CA THR A 33 1.25 9.07 4.46
C THR A 33 1.29 7.69 3.83
N ASP A 34 0.71 6.71 4.52
CA ASP A 34 0.42 5.39 3.93
C ASP A 34 -0.77 5.50 2.98
N ALA A 35 -0.80 4.67 1.94
CA ALA A 35 -1.93 4.55 1.04
C ALA A 35 -2.58 3.17 1.17
N VAL A 36 -3.90 3.13 1.23
CA VAL A 36 -4.72 1.92 1.21
C VAL A 36 -5.68 2.08 0.04
N LEU A 37 -5.91 1.01 -0.69
CA LEU A 37 -6.85 0.91 -1.78
C LEU A 37 -7.71 -0.33 -1.56
N ASP A 38 -9.01 -0.16 -1.67
CA ASP A 38 -10.07 -1.16 -1.57
C ASP A 38 -10.96 -0.90 -2.80
N THR A 39 -10.76 -1.62 -3.90
CA THR A 39 -11.42 -1.33 -5.17
C THR A 39 -12.78 -2.03 -5.27
N ASP A 40 -13.00 -3.06 -4.47
CA ASP A 40 -14.21 -3.88 -4.50
C ASP A 40 -15.24 -3.50 -3.43
N GLY A 41 -14.86 -2.62 -2.50
CA GLY A 41 -15.72 -2.08 -1.46
C GLY A 41 -16.21 -3.19 -0.54
N ASP A 42 -15.38 -4.19 -0.26
CA ASP A 42 -15.74 -5.25 0.69
C ASP A 42 -15.34 -4.92 2.14
N GLY A 43 -14.55 -3.86 2.31
CA GLY A 43 -13.99 -3.40 3.58
C GLY A 43 -12.63 -4.03 3.93
N SER A 44 -12.03 -4.77 3.01
CA SER A 44 -10.68 -5.32 3.04
C SER A 44 -9.81 -4.55 2.03
N ALA A 45 -8.53 -4.38 2.33
CA ALA A 45 -7.66 -3.62 1.46
C ALA A 45 -7.11 -4.51 0.33
N ASP A 46 -7.53 -4.25 -0.91
CA ASP A 46 -6.94 -4.85 -2.11
C ASP A 46 -5.45 -4.52 -2.25
N SER A 47 -5.03 -3.32 -1.83
CA SER A 47 -3.61 -3.00 -1.76
C SER A 47 -3.30 -1.95 -0.71
N VAL A 48 -2.16 -2.10 -0.05
CA VAL A 48 -1.66 -1.17 0.96
C VAL A 48 -0.22 -0.84 0.63
N ALA A 49 0.12 0.45 0.64
CA ALA A 49 1.42 1.00 0.39
C ALA A 49 1.87 1.79 1.63
N TYR A 50 3.08 1.53 2.11
CA TYR A 50 3.67 2.16 3.28
C TYR A 50 4.95 2.91 2.90
N ASP A 51 5.11 4.13 3.40
CA ASP A 51 6.34 4.93 3.29
C ASP A 51 6.98 4.96 4.68
N THR A 52 7.95 4.08 4.95
CA THR A 52 8.51 3.93 6.31
C THR A 52 9.65 4.90 6.61
N ASN A 53 10.13 5.63 5.60
CA ASN A 53 11.38 6.38 5.66
C ASN A 53 11.18 7.91 5.48
N SER A 54 9.96 8.34 5.13
CA SER A 54 9.57 9.74 4.92
C SER A 54 10.27 10.46 3.77
N ASP A 55 10.76 9.74 2.78
CA ASP A 55 11.34 10.32 1.57
C ASP A 55 10.27 10.58 0.47
N GLY A 56 9.04 10.10 0.69
CA GLY A 56 7.92 10.23 -0.23
C GLY A 56 7.88 9.17 -1.33
N ALA A 57 8.78 8.17 -1.28
CA ALA A 57 8.69 6.91 -2.00
C ALA A 57 8.04 5.85 -1.12
N ILE A 58 7.41 4.86 -1.76
CA ILE A 58 6.78 3.75 -1.05
C ILE A 58 7.82 2.66 -0.83
N ASP A 59 8.03 2.27 0.43
CA ASP A 59 8.97 1.22 0.81
C ASP A 59 8.32 -0.17 0.78
N LEU A 60 7.02 -0.29 1.03
CA LEU A 60 6.33 -1.59 1.09
C LEU A 60 4.98 -1.48 0.42
N ILE A 61 4.67 -2.41 -0.49
CA ILE A 61 3.32 -2.57 -1.05
C ILE A 61 2.87 -4.00 -0.80
N GLU A 62 1.71 -4.14 -0.22
CA GLU A 62 0.97 -5.39 -0.06
C GLU A 62 -0.24 -5.33 -1.00
N ALA A 63 -0.57 -6.43 -1.67
CA ALA A 63 -1.78 -6.56 -2.47
C ALA A 63 -2.46 -7.89 -2.22
N ASP A 64 -3.77 -7.82 -2.02
CA ASP A 64 -4.72 -8.91 -1.95
C ASP A 64 -5.52 -8.89 -3.27
N SER A 65 -5.29 -9.87 -4.13
CA SER A 65 -5.90 -9.93 -5.45
C SER A 65 -7.16 -10.79 -5.48
N ASP A 66 -7.37 -11.64 -4.48
CA ASP A 66 -8.50 -12.55 -4.40
C ASP A 66 -9.58 -12.15 -3.39
N GLY A 67 -9.32 -11.08 -2.62
CA GLY A 67 -10.25 -10.45 -1.68
C GLY A 67 -10.58 -11.35 -0.50
N ASP A 68 -9.65 -12.23 -0.10
CA ASP A 68 -9.85 -13.13 1.03
C ASP A 68 -9.43 -12.51 2.38
N GLY A 69 -8.88 -11.29 2.33
CA GLY A 69 -8.38 -10.52 3.46
C GLY A 69 -6.95 -10.87 3.85
N TYR A 70 -6.24 -11.67 3.05
CA TYR A 70 -4.83 -11.98 3.19
C TYR A 70 -4.04 -11.42 2.01
N THR A 71 -2.85 -10.91 2.31
CA THR A 71 -1.93 -10.42 1.28
C THR A 71 -1.46 -11.58 0.38
N ASP A 72 -1.85 -11.52 -0.90
CA ASP A 72 -1.38 -12.43 -1.95
C ASP A 72 0.07 -12.16 -2.34
N ILE A 73 0.43 -10.89 -2.47
CA ILE A 73 1.76 -10.46 -2.88
C ILE A 73 2.19 -9.24 -2.07
N ALA A 74 3.41 -9.26 -1.56
CA ALA A 74 4.04 -8.10 -0.96
C ALA A 74 5.38 -7.80 -1.62
N VAL A 75 5.60 -6.56 -2.02
CA VAL A 75 6.86 -6.06 -2.56
C VAL A 75 7.44 -5.02 -1.62
N ALA A 76 8.74 -5.12 -1.34
CA ALA A 76 9.45 -4.24 -0.43
C ALA A 76 10.74 -3.71 -1.06
N ASP A 77 10.92 -2.40 -1.00
CA ASP A 77 12.19 -1.71 -1.13
C ASP A 77 12.86 -1.72 0.26
N THR A 78 13.91 -2.52 0.40
CA THR A 78 14.61 -2.68 1.70
C THR A 78 15.80 -1.74 1.83
N ASP A 79 16.31 -1.20 0.73
CA ASP A 79 17.47 -0.31 0.74
C ASP A 79 17.12 1.17 0.47
N CYS A 80 15.82 1.44 0.27
CA CYS A 80 15.22 2.75 0.12
C CYS A 80 15.86 3.53 -1.03
N ASP A 81 16.15 2.82 -2.14
CA ASP A 81 16.73 3.41 -3.33
C ASP A 81 15.66 3.84 -4.36
N GLY A 82 14.40 3.54 -4.06
CA GLY A 82 13.22 3.83 -4.88
C GLY A 82 12.84 2.69 -5.81
N THR A 83 13.59 1.59 -5.84
CA THR A 83 13.28 0.38 -6.61
C THR A 83 12.88 -0.77 -5.68
N PHE A 84 11.88 -1.55 -6.08
CA PHE A 84 11.49 -2.70 -5.28
C PHE A 84 12.51 -3.82 -5.44
N ASP A 85 13.03 -4.29 -4.31
CA ASP A 85 14.14 -5.23 -4.26
C ASP A 85 13.72 -6.65 -3.83
N THR A 86 12.58 -6.74 -3.16
CA THR A 86 12.05 -7.98 -2.60
C THR A 86 10.59 -8.11 -2.98
N ALA A 87 10.18 -9.30 -3.41
CA ALA A 87 8.80 -9.67 -3.62
C ALA A 87 8.53 -11.01 -2.94
N VAL A 88 7.45 -11.11 -2.19
CA VAL A 88 6.98 -12.32 -1.55
C VAL A 88 5.55 -12.60 -1.98
N ASP A 89 5.24 -13.85 -2.29
CA ASP A 89 3.86 -14.30 -2.50
C ASP A 89 3.34 -15.12 -1.30
N ASP A 90 2.03 -15.30 -1.24
CA ASP A 90 1.29 -16.11 -0.27
C ASP A 90 1.72 -17.59 -0.26
N GLU A 91 2.26 -18.07 -1.37
CA GLU A 91 2.84 -19.39 -1.54
C GLU A 91 4.23 -19.53 -0.91
N GLY A 92 4.79 -18.42 -0.41
CA GLY A 92 6.07 -18.35 0.29
C GLY A 92 7.29 -18.32 -0.63
N ASN A 93 7.10 -18.05 -1.91
CA ASN A 93 8.20 -17.76 -2.82
C ASN A 93 8.71 -16.35 -2.54
N VAL A 94 10.01 -16.26 -2.34
CA VAL A 94 10.71 -14.98 -2.17
C VAL A 94 11.53 -14.74 -3.44
N SER A 95 11.18 -13.68 -4.15
CA SER A 95 11.96 -13.15 -5.25
C SER A 95 12.77 -11.97 -4.74
N VAL A 96 14.08 -11.95 -5.05
CA VAL A 96 14.98 -10.85 -4.68
C VAL A 96 15.71 -10.35 -5.92
N GLY A 97 15.76 -9.04 -6.08
CA GLY A 97 16.38 -8.33 -7.19
C GLY A 97 15.64 -7.02 -7.48
N ASP A 98 16.25 -6.19 -8.32
CA ASP A 98 15.67 -4.91 -8.74
C ASP A 98 14.51 -5.14 -9.73
N PHE A 99 13.28 -4.97 -9.23
CA PHE A 99 12.03 -5.10 -9.98
C PHE A 99 11.54 -3.77 -10.58
N GLY A 100 12.29 -2.68 -10.36
CA GLY A 100 11.98 -1.33 -10.85
C GLY A 100 11.19 -0.47 -9.87
N SER A 101 11.06 0.81 -10.21
CA SER A 101 10.34 1.82 -9.41
C SER A 101 8.87 1.97 -9.83
N ILE A 102 7.99 2.23 -8.87
CA ILE A 102 6.58 2.57 -9.11
C ILE A 102 6.38 4.03 -9.58
N ASP A 103 7.38 4.89 -9.40
CA ASP A 103 7.34 6.31 -9.78
C ASP A 103 7.41 6.56 -11.30
N GLY A 104 7.57 5.50 -12.10
CA GLY A 104 7.65 5.56 -13.55
C GLY A 104 8.98 6.07 -14.10
N SER A 105 10.03 6.17 -13.26
CA SER A 105 11.39 6.49 -13.69
C SER A 105 12.00 5.43 -14.62
N ASP A 106 11.45 4.22 -14.62
CA ASP A 106 11.93 3.06 -15.37
C ASP A 106 11.36 2.93 -16.81
N ALA A 107 10.62 3.94 -17.28
CA ALA A 107 10.11 3.98 -18.65
C ALA A 107 11.19 4.47 -19.65
N VAL A 108 11.98 3.55 -20.22
CA VAL A 108 12.82 3.78 -21.43
C VAL A 108 12.45 2.90 -22.62
#